data_AF-A0A2E8TI75-F1
#
_entry.id   AF-A0A2E8TI75-F1
#
_cell.length_a   1.000
_cell.length_b   1.000
_cell.length_c   1.000
_cell.angle_alpha   90.00
_cell.angle_beta   90.00
_cell.angle_gamma   90.00
#
_symmetry.space_group_name_H-M   'P 1'
#
loop_
_entity.id
_entity.type
_entity.pdbx_description
1 polymer ?
#
loop_
_entity_poly.entity_id
_entity_poly.type
_entity_poly.pdbx_seq_one_letter_code
_entity_poly.pdbx_strand_id
1 'polypeptide(L)'
;MNTIYLVVEKYKWYIVAWFLLNVFQATFTNLHYDEAYYWIYSKILSWGYFDHPPMVSITTKLGDIISHSTLGIRIISILMGTSVLIGILKLIDNTKNNINPFFFIISFPLISSHIAGFLTLPDASLCFFFILFLFAYKKYLLNESKVNVIVLSVTIAFMIYSKYHALLIIAITVLSNINLLYRKSFWIVTFLTLIILSPHIFWQFENSFPSIIYHIDTRTSGFQFTNITEFIFSQIILAGPLIGIFIIYLAITFKPKDIFERTLKNIALGFYLFLFIYSFRSRIEAHWVSVSTIPLIIISFKQLSNKPKIKKYITSLIYPTIFLILVSRIVLLGNNFERKLGFKSNFLDMQSWANELDSVSKGHPILFTNKYHDHAVYSFAKNQWKEAAPSYYSRFSQLDFYKTDSVLDGKKVFALSYGNDVKWLSKNKVEHRGSFIEDYYSYTGLEISDIMLKNINSKTYLHFTLENKTNKNRLFYKDSKQKLKLHIKINDCEFKHYFFEISEKNKILKNEKIKYKLLIDKQYKNKVKINLTLASNSLRILSINKKISLKDVNN
;
A
#
# COMPACT_ATOMS: atom_id res chain seq x y z
N MET A 1 -3.72 1.79 35.29
CA MET A 1 -4.89 2.33 34.58
C MET A 1 -5.17 3.80 34.94
N ASN A 2 -4.92 4.24 36.17
CA ASN A 2 -5.20 5.61 36.64
C ASN A 2 -4.62 6.76 35.79
N THR A 3 -3.50 6.56 35.10
CA THR A 3 -2.84 7.66 34.37
C THR A 3 -3.38 7.96 32.97
N ILE A 4 -4.00 7.00 32.27
CA ILE A 4 -4.62 7.26 30.96
C ILE A 4 -5.95 7.99 31.18
N TYR A 5 -6.72 7.55 32.18
CA TYR A 5 -7.95 8.20 32.59
C TYR A 5 -7.75 9.69 32.86
N LEU A 6 -6.69 10.07 33.59
CA LEU A 6 -6.36 11.48 33.85
C LEU A 6 -6.08 12.28 32.57
N VAL A 7 -5.45 11.67 31.56
CA VAL A 7 -5.22 12.33 30.26
C VAL A 7 -6.54 12.51 29.53
N VAL A 8 -7.37 11.47 29.51
CA VAL A 8 -8.69 11.52 28.87
C VAL A 8 -9.54 12.59 29.53
N GLU A 9 -9.66 12.60 30.86
CA GLU A 9 -10.43 13.62 31.59
C GLU A 9 -9.91 15.05 31.31
N LYS A 10 -8.58 15.24 31.32
CA LYS A 10 -7.97 16.55 31.06
C LYS A 10 -8.23 17.07 29.65
N TYR A 11 -8.29 16.19 28.65
CA TYR A 11 -8.42 16.58 27.23
C TYR A 11 -9.75 16.13 26.60
N LYS A 12 -10.75 15.71 27.39
CA LYS A 12 -11.95 15.01 26.90
C LYS A 12 -12.67 15.77 25.80
N TRP A 13 -12.91 17.06 25.98
CA TRP A 13 -13.62 17.87 25.01
C TRP A 13 -12.85 18.05 23.71
N TYR A 14 -11.52 18.16 23.78
CA TYR A 14 -10.68 18.21 22.58
C TYR A 14 -10.70 16.88 21.82
N ILE A 15 -10.61 15.76 22.55
CA ILE A 15 -10.66 14.40 21.98
C ILE A 15 -12.02 14.14 21.31
N VAL A 16 -13.11 14.47 22.01
CA VAL A 16 -14.48 14.33 21.48
C VAL A 16 -14.68 15.22 20.27
N ALA A 17 -14.28 16.50 20.33
CA ALA A 17 -14.39 17.41 19.18
C ALA A 17 -13.59 16.89 17.96
N TRP A 18 -12.38 16.38 18.17
CA TRP A 18 -11.57 15.79 17.11
C TRP A 18 -12.21 14.54 16.49
N PHE A 19 -12.72 13.65 17.35
CA PHE A 19 -13.43 12.45 16.91
C PHE A 19 -14.65 12.82 16.08
N LEU A 20 -15.49 13.74 16.55
CA LEU A 20 -16.69 14.20 15.84
C LEU A 20 -16.33 14.89 14.52
N LEU A 21 -15.27 15.71 14.49
CA LEU A 21 -14.78 16.31 13.25
C LEU A 21 -14.34 15.26 12.22
N ASN A 22 -13.70 14.18 12.68
CA ASN A 22 -13.30 13.07 11.81
C ASN A 22 -14.50 12.24 11.33
N VAL A 23 -15.49 11.99 12.20
CA VAL A 23 -16.75 11.35 11.81
C VAL A 23 -17.47 12.18 10.75
N PHE A 24 -17.60 13.49 10.97
CA PHE A 24 -18.19 14.42 10.01
C PHE A 24 -17.44 14.35 8.66
N GLN A 25 -16.12 14.51 8.67
CA GLN A 25 -15.31 14.45 7.46
C GLN A 25 -15.41 13.09 6.76
N ALA A 26 -15.40 11.99 7.50
CA ALA A 26 -15.51 10.65 6.96
C ALA A 26 -16.84 10.40 6.24
N THR A 27 -17.93 11.03 6.70
CA THR A 27 -19.24 10.97 6.06
C THR A 27 -19.28 11.80 4.78
N PHE A 28 -18.78 13.04 4.82
CA PHE A 28 -18.99 14.03 3.75
C PHE A 28 -17.85 14.15 2.73
N THR A 29 -16.71 13.51 2.96
CA THR A 29 -15.67 13.37 1.94
C THR A 29 -15.91 12.10 1.13
N ASN A 30 -15.86 12.25 -0.19
CA ASN A 30 -15.90 11.14 -1.14
C ASN A 30 -14.86 10.06 -0.82
N LEU A 31 -14.99 8.87 -1.38
CA LEU A 31 -14.03 7.80 -1.15
C LEU A 31 -12.71 8.08 -1.88
N HIS A 32 -11.60 7.79 -1.22
CA HIS A 32 -10.29 7.80 -1.83
C HIS A 32 -10.04 6.50 -2.61
N TYR A 33 -9.30 6.57 -3.72
CA TYR A 33 -8.97 5.37 -4.52
C TYR A 33 -8.35 4.22 -3.71
N ASP A 34 -7.41 4.54 -2.82
CA ASP A 34 -6.77 3.52 -1.97
C ASP A 34 -7.76 2.86 -1.00
N GLU A 35 -8.74 3.62 -0.47
CA GLU A 35 -9.75 3.07 0.43
C GLU A 35 -10.67 2.09 -0.31
N ALA A 36 -11.05 2.42 -1.54
CA ALA A 36 -11.79 1.51 -2.40
C ALA A 36 -11.00 0.22 -2.65
N TYR A 37 -9.70 0.35 -2.88
CA TYR A 37 -8.82 -0.80 -3.11
C TYR A 37 -8.64 -1.67 -1.85
N TYR A 38 -8.55 -1.08 -0.66
CA TYR A 38 -8.53 -1.85 0.58
C TYR A 38 -9.90 -2.46 0.91
N TRP A 39 -11.00 -1.87 0.45
CA TRP A 39 -12.31 -2.52 0.50
C TRP A 39 -12.36 -3.78 -0.37
N ILE A 40 -11.72 -3.78 -1.54
CA ILE A 40 -11.54 -5.00 -2.35
C ILE A 40 -10.80 -6.08 -1.56
N TYR A 41 -9.78 -5.73 -0.77
CA TYR A 41 -9.08 -6.68 0.12
C TYR A 41 -10.03 -7.26 1.18
N SER A 42 -10.93 -6.43 1.72
CA SER A 42 -11.90 -6.83 2.74
C SER A 42 -12.93 -7.86 2.25
N LYS A 43 -13.13 -7.99 0.94
CA LYS A 43 -14.07 -8.98 0.36
C LYS A 43 -13.49 -10.39 0.33
N ILE A 44 -12.17 -10.53 0.20
CA ILE A 44 -11.46 -11.80 0.24
C ILE A 44 -10.35 -11.67 1.29
N LEU A 45 -10.71 -11.95 2.55
CA LEU A 45 -9.76 -11.90 3.66
C LEU A 45 -8.66 -12.94 3.47
N SER A 46 -7.42 -12.48 3.60
CA SER A 46 -6.22 -13.26 3.39
C SER A 46 -5.18 -12.86 4.42
N TRP A 47 -4.20 -13.73 4.69
CA TRP A 47 -3.10 -13.42 5.60
C TRP A 47 -2.09 -12.43 4.99
N GLY A 48 -2.20 -12.10 3.70
CA GLY A 48 -1.47 -11.02 3.06
C GLY A 48 -2.07 -10.65 1.70
N TYR A 49 -1.57 -9.55 1.14
CA TYR A 49 -1.95 -9.01 -0.16
C TYR A 49 -0.70 -8.58 -0.94
N PHE A 50 -0.88 -8.27 -2.22
CA PHE A 50 0.19 -7.95 -3.17
C PHE A 50 1.18 -6.92 -2.60
N ASP A 51 0.70 -5.85 -1.99
CA ASP A 51 1.55 -4.76 -1.50
C ASP A 51 1.50 -4.53 0.02
N HIS A 52 0.55 -5.14 0.73
CA HIS A 52 0.32 -4.91 2.15
C HIS A 52 0.07 -6.19 2.97
N PRO A 53 0.42 -6.17 4.27
CA PRO A 53 -0.05 -7.13 5.27
C PRO A 53 -1.58 -7.02 5.53
N PRO A 54 -2.18 -7.91 6.35
CA PRO A 54 -3.62 -8.11 6.37
C PRO A 54 -4.44 -7.07 7.15
N MET A 55 -3.85 -6.30 8.08
CA MET A 55 -4.64 -5.52 9.05
C MET A 55 -5.60 -4.51 8.41
N VAL A 56 -5.18 -3.84 7.32
CA VAL A 56 -6.04 -2.85 6.63
C VAL A 56 -7.31 -3.50 6.08
N SER A 57 -7.23 -4.74 5.58
CA SER A 57 -8.40 -5.46 5.09
C SER A 57 -9.38 -5.80 6.22
N ILE A 58 -8.85 -6.13 7.41
CA ILE A 58 -9.63 -6.48 8.60
C ILE A 58 -10.33 -5.24 9.14
N THR A 59 -9.62 -4.12 9.31
CA THR A 59 -10.23 -2.88 9.79
C THR A 59 -11.27 -2.35 8.84
N THR A 60 -11.02 -2.41 7.52
CA THR A 60 -12.02 -2.08 6.50
C THR A 60 -13.23 -3.01 6.56
N LYS A 61 -13.03 -4.33 6.70
CA LYS A 61 -14.12 -5.33 6.78
C LYS A 61 -15.03 -5.08 7.98
N LEU A 62 -14.43 -4.87 9.16
CA LEU A 62 -15.19 -4.60 10.39
C LEU A 62 -16.03 -3.33 10.23
N GLY A 63 -15.48 -2.30 9.59
CA GLY A 63 -16.22 -1.09 9.25
C GLY A 63 -17.37 -1.30 8.26
N ASP A 64 -17.12 -2.03 7.17
CA ASP A 64 -18.10 -2.36 6.12
C ASP A 64 -19.28 -3.19 6.68
N ILE A 65 -19.03 -4.04 7.69
CA ILE A 65 -20.07 -4.80 8.40
C ILE A 65 -21.00 -3.88 9.20
N ILE A 66 -20.46 -2.82 9.83
CA ILE A 66 -21.26 -1.85 10.60
C ILE A 66 -22.18 -1.07 9.65
N SER A 67 -21.61 -0.60 8.53
CA SER A 67 -22.37 0.13 7.51
C SER A 67 -21.61 0.10 6.19
N HIS A 68 -22.29 -0.25 5.10
CA HIS A 68 -21.73 -0.08 3.76
C HIS A 68 -21.82 1.40 3.34
N SER A 69 -20.85 2.20 3.80
CA SER A 69 -20.73 3.63 3.52
C SER A 69 -19.28 4.08 3.66
N THR A 70 -18.98 5.30 3.22
CA THR A 70 -17.66 5.93 3.45
C THR A 70 -17.34 5.99 4.94
N LEU A 71 -18.29 6.40 5.79
CA LEU A 71 -18.12 6.40 7.24
C LEU A 71 -17.87 4.99 7.79
N GLY A 72 -18.66 4.01 7.35
CA GLY A 72 -18.56 2.64 7.85
C GLY A 72 -17.16 2.07 7.68
N ILE A 73 -16.58 2.13 6.47
CA ILE A 73 -15.21 1.64 6.26
C ILE A 73 -14.12 2.48 6.97
N ARG A 74 -14.45 3.70 7.43
CA ARG A 74 -13.54 4.66 8.10
C ARG A 74 -13.58 4.57 9.63
N ILE A 75 -14.68 4.11 10.22
CA ILE A 75 -14.92 4.25 11.66
C ILE A 75 -13.87 3.55 12.53
N ILE A 76 -13.40 2.37 12.13
CA ILE A 76 -12.37 1.63 12.87
C ILE A 76 -11.03 2.38 12.85
N SER A 77 -10.66 2.95 11.70
CA SER A 77 -9.44 3.76 11.56
C SER A 77 -9.53 5.04 12.39
N ILE A 78 -10.72 5.67 12.46
CA ILE A 78 -10.95 6.84 13.31
C ILE A 78 -10.77 6.49 14.79
N LEU A 79 -11.33 5.37 15.26
CA LEU A 79 -11.19 4.92 16.65
C LEU A 79 -9.73 4.61 17.01
N MET A 80 -9.01 3.92 16.12
CA MET A 80 -7.56 3.69 16.25
C MET A 80 -6.79 5.01 16.30
N GLY A 81 -7.10 5.94 15.41
CA GLY A 81 -6.49 7.26 15.35
C GLY A 81 -6.72 8.11 16.61
N THR A 82 -7.94 8.11 17.15
CA THR A 82 -8.25 8.74 18.44
C THR A 82 -7.45 8.12 19.58
N SER A 83 -7.27 6.80 19.57
CA SER A 83 -6.44 6.10 20.56
C SER A 83 -4.96 6.48 20.44
N VAL A 84 -4.46 6.66 19.21
CA VAL A 84 -3.09 7.18 18.96
C VAL A 84 -2.94 8.58 19.54
N LEU A 85 -3.90 9.48 19.32
CA LEU A 85 -3.88 10.84 19.84
C LEU A 85 -3.80 10.85 21.38
N ILE A 86 -4.61 10.03 22.06
CA ILE A 86 -4.55 9.86 23.52
C ILE A 86 -3.18 9.32 23.95
N GLY A 87 -2.63 8.36 23.21
CA GLY A 87 -1.31 7.79 23.47
C GLY A 87 -0.18 8.82 23.39
N ILE A 88 -0.20 9.68 22.37
CA ILE A 88 0.78 10.77 22.21
C ILE A 88 0.66 11.77 23.37
N LEU A 89 -0.57 12.20 23.71
CA LEU A 89 -0.82 13.08 24.86
C LEU A 89 -0.24 12.49 26.15
N LYS A 90 -0.41 11.17 26.35
CA LYS A 90 0.14 10.49 27.53
C LYS A 90 1.66 10.39 27.53
N LEU A 91 2.32 10.28 26.37
CA LEU A 91 3.78 10.20 26.27
C LEU A 91 4.48 11.56 26.37
N ILE A 92 3.76 12.63 26.07
CA ILE A 92 4.28 14.00 26.16
C ILE A 92 4.43 14.46 27.62
N ASP A 93 3.45 14.14 28.49
CA ASP A 93 3.34 14.41 29.95
C ASP A 93 4.44 15.31 30.55
N ASN A 94 4.50 16.55 30.07
CA ASN A 94 5.46 17.56 30.50
C ASN A 94 4.70 18.86 30.80
N THR A 95 4.55 19.16 32.09
CA THR A 95 3.80 20.31 32.62
C THR A 95 4.55 21.64 32.48
N LYS A 96 5.80 21.64 32.00
CA LYS A 96 6.64 22.85 31.88
C LYS A 96 6.35 23.70 30.64
N ASN A 97 5.42 23.28 29.78
CA ASN A 97 5.07 23.99 28.55
C ASN A 97 3.68 24.63 28.65
N ASN A 98 3.62 25.93 28.35
CA ASN A 98 2.37 26.71 28.27
C ASN A 98 1.61 26.44 26.96
N ILE A 99 2.21 25.73 26.01
CA ILE A 99 1.55 25.32 24.75
C ILE A 99 0.68 24.11 25.06
N ASN A 100 -0.58 24.15 24.64
CA ASN A 100 -1.48 22.99 24.76
C ASN A 100 -0.96 21.85 23.86
N PRO A 101 -0.61 20.67 24.42
CA PRO A 101 -0.13 19.53 23.65
C PRO A 101 -1.08 19.09 22.54
N PHE A 102 -2.40 19.20 22.74
CA PHE A 102 -3.39 18.81 21.73
C PHE A 102 -3.24 19.63 20.45
N PHE A 103 -3.19 20.97 20.56
CA PHE A 103 -2.99 21.85 19.40
C PHE A 103 -1.65 21.59 18.72
N PHE A 104 -0.60 21.26 19.49
CA PHE A 104 0.69 20.94 18.91
C PHE A 104 0.62 19.67 18.08
N ILE A 105 -0.06 18.63 18.55
CA ILE A 105 -0.22 17.37 17.82
C ILE A 105 -1.02 17.58 16.53
N ILE A 106 -2.17 18.25 16.58
CA ILE A 106 -3.01 18.43 15.37
C ILE A 106 -2.43 19.42 14.34
N SER A 107 -1.38 20.17 14.71
CA SER A 107 -0.64 21.03 13.77
C SER A 107 0.21 20.25 12.75
N PHE A 108 0.32 18.92 12.90
CA PHE A 108 0.99 18.04 11.95
C PHE A 108 -0.03 17.51 10.90
N PRO A 109 0.13 17.79 9.60
CA PRO A 109 -0.82 17.36 8.57
C PRO A 109 -1.09 15.84 8.53
N LEU A 110 -0.09 15.00 8.84
CA LEU A 110 -0.27 13.54 8.87
C LEU A 110 -1.17 13.08 10.03
N ILE A 111 -1.20 13.80 11.15
CA ILE A 111 -2.17 13.55 12.23
C ILE A 111 -3.58 13.76 11.72
N SER A 112 -3.80 14.82 10.94
CA SER A 112 -5.11 15.23 10.43
C SER A 112 -5.66 14.39 9.27
N SER A 113 -4.81 13.62 8.60
CA SER A 113 -5.17 12.88 7.38
C SER A 113 -4.99 11.36 7.49
N HIS A 114 -3.81 10.89 7.92
CA HIS A 114 -3.42 9.47 7.83
C HIS A 114 -3.37 8.76 9.19
N ILE A 115 -2.91 9.43 10.24
CA ILE A 115 -2.61 8.81 11.55
C ILE A 115 -3.84 8.85 12.47
N ALA A 116 -4.35 10.05 12.73
CA ALA A 116 -5.55 10.29 13.52
C ALA A 116 -6.59 11.07 12.71
N GLY A 117 -6.59 10.84 11.40
CA GLY A 117 -7.47 11.49 10.44
C GLY A 117 -8.73 10.67 10.18
N PHE A 118 -9.30 10.86 9.00
CA PHE A 118 -10.59 10.29 8.62
C PHE A 118 -10.46 9.19 7.55
N LEU A 119 -9.26 8.93 7.01
CA LEU A 119 -9.06 7.95 5.94
C LEU A 119 -8.76 6.55 6.50
N THR A 120 -9.22 5.52 5.79
CA THR A 120 -8.81 4.13 6.05
C THR A 120 -7.59 3.76 5.23
N LEU A 121 -6.44 3.90 5.86
CA LEU A 121 -5.14 3.57 5.30
C LEU A 121 -4.38 2.63 6.25
N PRO A 122 -3.39 1.85 5.76
CA PRO A 122 -2.57 0.98 6.60
C PRO A 122 -1.84 1.73 7.72
N ASP A 123 -1.58 3.03 7.51
CA ASP A 123 -0.91 3.92 8.46
C ASP A 123 -1.66 4.08 9.79
N ALA A 124 -3.00 4.08 9.78
CA ALA A 124 -3.80 4.21 11.00
C ALA A 124 -3.55 3.03 11.95
N SER A 125 -3.61 1.79 11.42
CA SER A 125 -3.33 0.57 12.18
C SER A 125 -1.87 0.49 12.61
N LEU A 126 -0.93 0.83 11.72
CA LEU A 126 0.50 0.85 12.03
C LEU A 126 0.78 1.79 13.21
N CYS A 127 0.24 3.00 13.18
CA CYS A 127 0.46 4.01 14.21
C CYS A 127 -0.19 3.62 15.54
N PHE A 128 -1.36 2.99 15.51
CA PHE A 128 -2.04 2.45 16.70
C PHE A 128 -1.18 1.39 17.39
N PHE A 129 -0.76 0.36 16.65
CA PHE A 129 0.11 -0.67 17.23
C PHE A 129 1.50 -0.14 17.59
N PHE A 130 1.99 0.89 16.91
CA PHE A 130 3.24 1.55 17.28
C PHE A 130 3.13 2.30 18.63
N ILE A 131 2.02 2.98 18.91
CA ILE A 131 1.78 3.58 20.25
C ILE A 131 1.73 2.49 21.34
N LEU A 132 1.04 1.38 21.08
CA LEU A 132 1.01 0.24 22.00
C LEU A 132 2.40 -0.36 22.20
N PHE A 133 3.18 -0.49 21.12
CA PHE A 133 4.58 -0.89 21.16
C PHE A 133 5.42 0.06 22.01
N LEU A 134 5.27 1.38 21.90
CA LEU A 134 6.00 2.33 22.75
C LEU A 134 5.68 2.14 24.23
N PHE A 135 4.41 1.91 24.58
CA PHE A 135 4.02 1.61 25.96
C PHE A 135 4.57 0.27 26.44
N ALA A 136 4.48 -0.77 25.62
CA ALA A 136 5.00 -2.11 25.92
C ALA A 136 6.52 -2.10 26.07
N TYR A 137 7.23 -1.44 25.15
CA TYR A 137 8.68 -1.30 25.16
C TYR A 137 9.14 -0.52 26.39
N LYS A 138 8.47 0.58 26.75
CA LYS A 138 8.79 1.32 27.98
C LYS A 138 8.65 0.45 29.23
N LYS A 139 7.60 -0.38 29.33
CA LYS A 139 7.42 -1.32 30.45
C LYS A 139 8.44 -2.44 30.45
N TYR A 140 8.76 -2.99 29.28
CA TYR A 140 9.76 -4.02 29.09
C TYR A 140 11.17 -3.55 29.51
N LEU A 141 11.53 -2.31 29.18
CA LEU A 141 12.79 -1.70 29.60
C LEU A 141 12.92 -1.56 31.12
N LEU A 142 11.79 -1.40 31.84
CA LEU A 142 11.77 -1.34 33.30
C LEU A 142 11.76 -2.73 33.95
N ASN A 143 11.03 -3.69 33.38
CA ASN A 143 10.88 -5.03 33.91
C ASN A 143 10.60 -6.05 32.79
N GLU A 144 11.41 -7.10 32.74
CA GLU A 144 11.33 -8.20 31.75
C GLU A 144 10.36 -9.32 32.18
N SER A 145 9.26 -8.96 32.84
CA SER A 145 8.23 -9.92 33.25
C SER A 145 7.61 -10.66 32.06
N LYS A 146 7.10 -11.88 32.31
CA LYS A 146 6.40 -12.71 31.30
C LYS A 146 5.30 -11.94 30.58
N VAL A 147 4.53 -11.13 31.32
CA VAL A 147 3.46 -10.28 30.76
C VAL A 147 4.02 -9.24 29.79
N ASN A 148 5.09 -8.52 30.17
CA ASN A 148 5.70 -7.51 29.31
C ASN A 148 6.31 -8.13 28.05
N VAL A 149 6.91 -9.31 28.15
CA VAL A 149 7.42 -10.08 27.01
C VAL A 149 6.29 -10.45 26.03
N ILE A 150 5.18 -11.00 26.53
CA ILE A 150 4.04 -11.39 25.68
C ILE A 150 3.41 -10.15 25.03
N VAL A 151 3.14 -9.10 25.80
CA VAL A 151 2.54 -7.86 25.28
C VAL A 151 3.44 -7.21 24.23
N LEU A 152 4.76 -7.18 24.45
CA LEU A 152 5.69 -6.66 23.46
C LEU A 152 5.70 -7.51 22.18
N SER A 153 5.67 -8.84 22.30
CA SER A 153 5.62 -9.76 21.15
C SER A 153 4.36 -9.56 20.30
N VAL A 154 3.20 -9.50 20.97
CA VAL A 154 1.91 -9.28 20.30
C VAL A 154 1.87 -7.93 19.61
N THR A 155 2.29 -6.85 20.29
CA THR A 155 2.30 -5.51 19.67
C THR A 155 3.24 -5.42 18.47
N ILE A 156 4.42 -6.04 18.52
CA ILE A 156 5.34 -6.10 17.38
C ILE A 156 4.72 -6.86 16.21
N ALA A 157 4.12 -8.04 16.46
CA ALA A 157 3.49 -8.83 15.40
C ALA A 157 2.35 -8.08 14.73
N PHE A 158 1.47 -7.43 15.50
CA PHE A 158 0.35 -6.67 14.96
C PHE A 158 0.77 -5.37 14.24
N MET A 159 1.89 -4.77 14.67
CA MET A 159 2.52 -3.67 13.95
C MET A 159 3.02 -4.12 12.57
N ILE A 160 3.67 -5.28 12.48
CA ILE A 160 4.10 -5.89 11.20
C ILE A 160 2.89 -6.28 10.34
N TYR A 161 1.82 -6.83 10.94
CA TYR A 161 0.56 -7.10 10.26
C TYR A 161 -0.16 -5.86 9.74
N SER A 162 0.28 -4.65 10.13
CA SER A 162 -0.27 -3.40 9.62
C SER A 162 0.49 -2.87 8.42
N LYS A 163 1.83 -2.82 8.48
CA LYS A 163 2.67 -2.30 7.40
C LYS A 163 4.13 -2.74 7.58
N TYR A 164 4.81 -3.08 6.49
CA TYR A 164 6.22 -3.52 6.54
C TYR A 164 7.20 -2.46 7.07
N HIS A 165 6.83 -1.18 7.12
CA HIS A 165 7.60 -0.13 7.78
C HIS A 165 7.87 -0.43 9.27
N ALA A 166 7.06 -1.29 9.90
CA ALA A 166 7.30 -1.83 11.23
C ALA A 166 8.68 -2.49 11.38
N LEU A 167 9.19 -3.17 10.35
CA LEU A 167 10.50 -3.81 10.38
C LEU A 167 11.63 -2.79 10.54
N LEU A 168 11.51 -1.63 9.88
CA LEU A 168 12.45 -0.52 10.02
C LEU A 168 12.41 0.07 11.44
N ILE A 169 11.21 0.21 12.03
CA ILE A 169 11.05 0.65 13.42
C ILE A 169 11.74 -0.30 14.40
N ILE A 170 11.55 -1.61 14.22
CA ILE A 170 12.16 -2.64 15.07
C ILE A 170 13.68 -2.60 14.92
N ALA A 171 14.19 -2.54 13.69
CA ALA A 171 15.63 -2.45 13.43
C ALA A 171 16.25 -1.22 14.10
N ILE A 172 15.65 -0.03 13.94
CA ILE A 172 16.12 1.19 14.60
C ILE A 172 16.02 1.09 16.12
N THR A 173 14.98 0.44 16.65
CA THR A 173 14.84 0.21 18.10
C THR A 173 16.00 -0.62 18.64
N VAL A 174 16.35 -1.72 17.97
CA VAL A 174 17.49 -2.58 18.35
C VAL A 174 18.81 -1.81 18.22
N LEU A 175 19.02 -1.07 17.13
CA LEU A 175 20.23 -0.24 16.95
C LEU A 175 20.36 0.84 18.04
N SER A 176 19.24 1.34 18.55
CA SER A 176 19.21 2.32 19.65
C SER A 176 19.58 1.71 21.00
N ASN A 177 19.49 0.39 21.13
CA ASN A 177 19.77 -0.37 22.34
C ASN A 177 20.34 -1.74 22.00
N ILE A 178 21.55 -1.80 21.46
CA ILE A 178 22.16 -3.05 20.97
C ILE A 178 22.28 -4.12 22.07
N ASN A 179 22.32 -3.69 23.33
CA ASN A 179 22.33 -4.55 24.50
C ASN A 179 21.09 -5.44 24.63
N LEU A 180 20.00 -5.14 23.91
CA LEU A 180 18.84 -6.04 23.81
C LEU A 180 19.21 -7.42 23.29
N LEU A 181 20.16 -7.52 22.35
CA LEU A 181 20.57 -8.78 21.72
C LEU A 181 21.19 -9.77 22.73
N TYR A 182 21.76 -9.27 23.83
CA TYR A 182 22.33 -10.11 24.89
C TYR A 182 21.30 -10.61 25.89
N ARG A 183 20.04 -10.15 25.82
CA ARG A 183 18.98 -10.53 26.76
C ARG A 183 18.25 -11.77 26.28
N LYS A 184 18.09 -12.79 27.13
CA LYS A 184 17.31 -14.00 26.80
C LYS A 184 15.85 -13.66 26.46
N SER A 185 15.27 -12.72 27.21
CA SER A 185 13.91 -12.22 27.02
C SER A 185 13.68 -11.62 25.63
N PHE A 186 14.69 -10.96 25.03
CA PHE A 186 14.60 -10.42 23.67
C PHE A 186 14.36 -11.54 22.64
N TRP A 187 15.11 -12.64 22.73
CA TRP A 187 14.95 -13.77 21.81
C TRP A 187 13.61 -14.49 22.00
N ILE A 188 13.10 -14.53 23.24
CA ILE A 188 11.73 -15.01 23.50
C ILE A 188 10.70 -14.10 22.82
N VAL A 189 10.87 -12.77 22.90
CA VAL A 189 10.01 -11.81 22.19
C VAL A 189 10.05 -12.07 20.67
N THR A 190 11.25 -12.24 20.10
CA THR A 190 11.42 -12.55 18.68
C THR A 190 10.72 -13.85 18.30
N PHE A 191 10.93 -14.92 19.06
CA PHE A 191 10.33 -16.23 18.81
C PHE A 191 8.80 -16.18 18.85
N LEU A 192 8.21 -15.58 19.90
CA LEU A 192 6.76 -15.43 20.02
C LEU A 192 6.18 -14.56 18.90
N THR A 193 6.89 -13.49 18.52
CA THR A 193 6.50 -12.64 17.37
C THR A 193 6.44 -13.47 16.08
N LEU A 194 7.44 -14.32 15.82
CA LEU A 194 7.48 -15.18 14.63
C LEU A 194 6.36 -16.22 14.62
N ILE A 195 6.01 -16.79 15.77
CA ILE A 195 4.85 -17.70 15.89
C ILE A 195 3.58 -16.96 15.48
N ILE A 196 3.36 -15.76 16.04
CA ILE A 196 2.16 -14.98 15.74
C ILE A 196 2.12 -14.58 14.26
N LEU A 197 3.27 -14.28 13.64
CA LEU A 197 3.40 -13.93 12.22
C LEU A 197 3.37 -15.13 11.26
N SER A 198 3.43 -16.35 11.78
CA SER A 198 3.55 -17.56 10.95
C SER A 198 2.49 -17.67 9.85
N PRO A 199 1.20 -17.34 10.05
CA PRO A 199 0.21 -17.42 8.97
C PRO A 199 0.54 -16.53 7.77
N HIS A 200 1.05 -15.31 8.00
CA HIS A 200 1.47 -14.42 6.91
C HIS A 200 2.77 -14.88 6.24
N ILE A 201 3.71 -15.44 7.01
CA ILE A 201 4.95 -16.00 6.46
C ILE A 201 4.61 -17.18 5.53
N PHE A 202 3.72 -18.08 5.95
CA PHE A 202 3.25 -19.19 5.12
C PHE A 202 2.52 -18.68 3.87
N TRP A 203 1.63 -17.70 4.03
CA TRP A 203 0.95 -17.09 2.88
C TRP A 203 1.93 -16.49 1.87
N GLN A 204 2.96 -15.77 2.32
CA GLN A 204 4.00 -15.23 1.44
C GLN A 204 4.71 -16.37 0.68
N PHE A 205 5.06 -17.46 1.36
CA PHE A 205 5.73 -18.60 0.73
C PHE A 205 4.85 -19.24 -0.36
N GLU A 206 3.59 -19.53 -0.05
CA GLU A 206 2.64 -20.14 -1.01
C GLU A 206 2.40 -19.26 -2.25
N ASN A 207 2.47 -17.94 -2.08
CA ASN A 207 2.23 -16.98 -3.16
C ASN A 207 3.53 -16.51 -3.87
N SER A 208 4.69 -17.11 -3.58
CA SER A 208 5.99 -16.74 -4.15
C SER A 208 6.47 -15.32 -3.78
N PHE A 209 6.24 -14.91 -2.54
CA PHE A 209 6.70 -13.67 -1.91
C PHE A 209 6.30 -12.38 -2.65
N PRO A 210 5.01 -12.20 -3.01
CA PRO A 210 4.57 -11.13 -3.87
C PRO A 210 4.91 -9.74 -3.30
N SER A 211 4.71 -9.52 -2.00
CA SER A 211 4.97 -8.21 -1.39
C SER A 211 6.46 -7.89 -1.30
N ILE A 212 7.31 -8.90 -1.08
CA ILE A 212 8.76 -8.69 -1.02
C ILE A 212 9.28 -8.29 -2.40
N ILE A 213 8.86 -9.00 -3.45
CA ILE A 213 9.23 -8.68 -4.83
C ILE A 213 8.74 -7.27 -5.19
N TYR A 214 7.51 -6.94 -4.80
CA TYR A 214 6.94 -5.62 -5.05
C TYR A 214 7.79 -4.48 -4.46
N HIS A 215 8.14 -4.57 -3.17
CA HIS A 215 8.89 -3.51 -2.49
C HIS A 215 10.37 -3.44 -2.87
N ILE A 216 11.00 -4.55 -3.30
CA ILE A 216 12.43 -4.58 -3.65
C ILE A 216 12.69 -4.31 -5.14
N ASP A 217 11.94 -4.93 -6.05
CA ASP A 217 12.29 -4.96 -7.49
C ASP A 217 11.39 -4.02 -8.32
N THR A 218 10.10 -3.93 -8.00
CA THR A 218 9.15 -3.26 -8.92
C THR A 218 8.99 -1.76 -8.69
N ARG A 219 9.44 -1.23 -7.54
CA ARG A 219 9.31 0.19 -7.18
C ARG A 219 10.53 1.06 -7.51
N THR A 220 11.65 0.48 -7.92
CA THR A 220 12.84 1.27 -8.26
C THR A 220 12.70 1.87 -9.66
N SER A 221 12.68 3.20 -9.75
CA SER A 221 12.59 3.95 -11.00
C SER A 221 13.94 4.50 -11.47
N GLY A 222 15.02 4.25 -10.71
CA GLY A 222 16.34 4.84 -10.94
C GLY A 222 16.50 6.19 -10.22
N PHE A 223 17.71 6.75 -10.30
CA PHE A 223 18.04 8.03 -9.67
C PHE A 223 17.38 9.20 -10.40
N GLN A 224 16.67 10.05 -9.66
CA GLN A 224 16.15 11.32 -10.13
C GLN A 224 16.31 12.35 -9.02
N PHE A 225 16.95 13.49 -9.33
CA PHE A 225 17.20 14.53 -8.34
C PHE A 225 15.90 15.11 -7.74
N THR A 226 14.83 15.15 -8.53
CA THR A 226 13.48 15.56 -8.09
C THR A 226 12.94 14.71 -6.95
N ASN A 227 13.27 13.42 -6.86
CA ASN A 227 12.83 12.57 -5.75
C ASN A 227 13.39 13.05 -4.41
N ILE A 228 14.63 13.54 -4.41
CA ILE A 228 15.32 14.03 -3.21
C ILE A 228 14.71 15.35 -2.76
N THR A 229 14.53 16.29 -3.69
CA THR A 229 13.96 17.60 -3.36
C THR A 229 12.49 17.47 -2.95
N GLU A 230 11.68 16.69 -3.67
CA GLU A 230 10.30 16.37 -3.28
C GLU A 230 10.24 15.76 -1.88
N PHE A 231 11.14 14.82 -1.55
CA PHE A 231 11.20 14.24 -0.23
C PHE A 231 11.50 15.31 0.84
N ILE A 232 12.57 16.10 0.70
CA ILE A 232 12.95 17.11 1.69
C ILE A 232 11.82 18.13 1.92
N PHE A 233 11.28 18.72 0.84
CA PHE A 233 10.25 19.75 0.96
C PHE A 233 8.95 19.19 1.53
N SER A 234 8.54 18.00 1.09
CA SER A 234 7.34 17.35 1.65
C SER A 234 7.50 17.03 3.13
N GLN A 235 8.69 16.61 3.56
CA GLN A 235 8.98 16.31 4.97
C GLN A 235 8.93 17.56 5.86
N ILE A 236 9.40 18.71 5.38
CA ILE A 236 9.26 20.00 6.08
C ILE A 236 7.78 20.37 6.21
N ILE A 237 7.02 20.30 5.12
CA ILE A 237 5.60 20.65 5.11
C ILE A 237 4.79 19.71 6.03
N LEU A 238 5.08 18.40 6.01
CA LEU A 238 4.38 17.41 6.82
C LEU A 238 4.77 17.41 8.29
N ALA A 239 5.93 17.98 8.65
CA ALA A 239 6.26 18.31 10.04
C ALA A 239 5.46 19.53 10.55
N GLY A 240 4.81 20.28 9.65
CA GLY A 240 3.96 21.44 9.94
C GLY A 240 4.20 22.54 8.90
N PRO A 241 3.21 22.96 8.09
CA PRO A 241 3.41 23.88 6.97
C PRO A 241 4.20 25.16 7.29
N LEU A 242 4.03 25.72 8.50
CA LEU A 242 4.72 26.93 8.93
C LEU A 242 5.75 26.68 10.05
N ILE A 243 5.70 25.52 10.71
CA ILE A 243 6.55 25.21 11.87
C ILE A 243 7.58 24.12 11.62
N GLY A 244 7.54 23.46 10.45
CA GLY A 244 8.26 22.22 10.17
C GLY A 244 9.78 22.31 10.33
N ILE A 245 10.39 23.42 9.90
CA ILE A 245 11.83 23.66 10.09
C ILE A 245 12.18 23.68 11.58
N PHE A 246 11.36 24.36 12.41
CA PHE A 246 11.57 24.39 13.86
C PHE A 246 11.39 23.00 14.49
N ILE A 247 10.41 22.23 14.04
CA ILE A 247 10.18 20.85 14.51
C ILE A 247 11.40 19.96 14.24
N ILE A 248 11.93 19.99 13.02
CA ILE A 248 13.12 19.21 12.63
C ILE A 248 14.34 19.65 13.46
N TYR A 249 14.56 20.96 13.62
CA TYR A 249 15.64 21.47 14.46
C TYR A 249 15.52 21.02 15.93
N LEU A 250 14.31 21.08 16.51
CA LEU A 250 14.06 20.62 17.88
C LEU A 250 14.36 19.12 18.02
N ALA A 251 13.98 18.31 17.05
CA ALA A 251 14.25 16.88 17.04
C ALA A 251 15.76 16.56 16.99
N ILE A 252 16.51 17.25 16.13
CA ILE A 252 17.97 17.10 16.00
C ILE A 252 18.67 17.49 17.31
N THR A 253 18.26 18.62 17.91
CA THR A 253 18.89 19.14 19.14
C THR A 253 18.39 18.52 20.44
N PHE A 254 17.36 17.66 20.39
CA PHE A 254 16.84 16.96 21.55
C PHE A 254 17.93 16.09 22.18
N LYS A 255 18.13 16.23 23.50
CA LYS A 255 19.09 15.45 24.28
C LYS A 255 18.34 14.38 25.07
N PRO A 256 18.41 13.09 24.68
CA PRO A 256 17.68 12.03 25.37
C PRO A 256 18.25 11.81 26.77
N LYS A 257 17.37 11.61 27.75
CA LYS A 257 17.77 11.38 29.16
C LYS A 257 17.92 9.90 29.52
N ASP A 258 17.20 9.04 28.82
CA ASP A 258 17.18 7.61 29.05
C ASP A 258 17.18 6.83 27.72
N ILE A 259 17.23 5.50 27.83
CA ILE A 259 17.24 4.58 26.69
C ILE A 259 15.97 4.66 25.85
N PHE A 260 14.83 4.97 26.46
CA PHE A 260 13.55 5.09 25.78
C PHE A 260 13.49 6.37 24.94
N GLU A 261 13.91 7.51 25.49
CA GLU A 261 14.03 8.77 24.78
C GLU A 261 15.08 8.71 23.66
N ARG A 262 16.20 7.99 23.89
CA ARG A 262 17.19 7.73 22.83
C ARG A 262 16.57 6.93 21.68
N THR A 263 15.78 5.91 22.00
CA THR A 263 15.04 5.12 21.01
C THR A 263 14.05 5.99 20.25
N LEU A 264 13.26 6.84 20.91
CA LEU A 264 12.33 7.77 20.24
C LEU A 264 13.07 8.69 19.26
N LYS A 265 14.17 9.32 19.70
CA LYS A 265 14.98 10.20 18.85
C LYS A 265 15.50 9.46 17.62
N ASN A 266 16.04 8.26 17.81
CA ASN A 266 16.59 7.47 16.73
C ASN A 266 15.52 6.97 15.77
N ILE A 267 14.33 6.58 16.25
CA ILE A 267 13.21 6.25 15.37
C ILE A 267 12.80 7.48 14.56
N ALA A 268 12.64 8.64 15.19
CA ALA A 268 12.26 9.86 14.50
C ALA A 268 13.27 10.25 13.41
N LEU A 269 14.57 10.32 13.72
CA LEU A 269 15.58 10.80 12.77
C LEU A 269 16.10 9.70 11.84
N GLY A 270 16.28 8.49 12.34
CA GLY A 270 16.80 7.34 11.59
C GLY A 270 15.84 6.87 10.51
N PHE A 271 14.52 6.97 10.73
CA PHE A 271 13.53 6.65 9.71
C PHE A 271 13.53 7.68 8.57
N TYR A 272 13.62 8.98 8.90
CA TYR A 272 13.79 10.04 7.90
C TYR A 272 15.11 9.87 7.13
N LEU A 273 16.20 9.54 7.81
CA LEU A 273 17.50 9.28 7.18
C LEU A 273 17.44 8.08 6.23
N PHE A 274 16.81 6.99 6.64
CA PHE A 274 16.64 5.81 5.79
C PHE A 274 15.86 6.15 4.52
N LEU A 275 14.72 6.85 4.65
CA LEU A 275 13.94 7.27 3.50
C LEU A 275 14.67 8.30 2.64
N PHE A 276 15.42 9.23 3.25
CA PHE A 276 16.28 10.13 2.49
C PHE A 276 17.27 9.36 1.61
N ILE A 277 17.95 8.35 2.15
CA ILE A 277 18.87 7.49 1.37
C ILE A 277 18.10 6.70 0.30
N TYR A 278 16.90 6.20 0.62
CA TYR A 278 16.07 5.48 -0.35
C TYR A 278 15.58 6.37 -1.51
N SER A 279 15.44 7.69 -1.29
CA SER A 279 14.98 8.64 -2.30
C SER A 279 15.91 8.75 -3.52
N PHE A 280 17.19 8.37 -3.34
CA PHE A 280 18.16 8.26 -4.43
C PHE A 280 17.81 7.15 -5.44
N ARG A 281 16.93 6.20 -5.10
CA ARG A 281 16.59 5.05 -5.96
C ARG A 281 15.14 5.03 -6.43
N SER A 282 14.25 5.74 -5.74
CA SER A 282 12.81 5.71 -5.99
C SER A 282 12.13 6.95 -5.42
N ARG A 283 10.99 7.32 -6.00
CA ARG A 283 10.11 8.34 -5.44
C ARG A 283 9.47 7.81 -4.15
N ILE A 284 9.42 8.66 -3.12
CA ILE A 284 8.87 8.32 -1.82
C ILE A 284 7.59 9.11 -1.62
N GLU A 285 6.50 8.40 -1.32
CA GLU A 285 5.26 9.07 -0.96
C GLU A 285 5.41 9.76 0.38
N ALA A 286 4.98 11.01 0.45
CA ALA A 286 5.25 11.88 1.58
C ALA A 286 4.74 11.32 2.92
N HIS A 287 3.65 10.54 2.90
CA HIS A 287 3.05 9.93 4.09
C HIS A 287 3.83 8.73 4.66
N TRP A 288 4.86 8.21 3.99
CA TRP A 288 5.57 7.02 4.50
C TRP A 288 6.25 7.24 5.85
N VAL A 289 6.52 8.49 6.24
CA VAL A 289 7.06 8.84 7.56
C VAL A 289 6.03 8.79 8.70
N SER A 290 4.74 8.54 8.44
CA SER A 290 3.64 8.64 9.42
C SER A 290 3.96 8.05 10.79
N VAL A 291 4.51 6.83 10.83
CA VAL A 291 4.87 6.17 12.10
C VAL A 291 5.99 6.90 12.86
N SER A 292 6.97 7.45 12.15
CA SER A 292 8.08 8.23 12.73
C SER A 292 7.70 9.67 13.10
N THR A 293 6.57 10.17 12.59
CA THR A 293 6.01 11.46 13.00
C THR A 293 5.58 11.44 14.47
N ILE A 294 5.15 10.29 15.00
CA ILE A 294 4.78 10.13 16.42
C ILE A 294 5.95 10.46 17.37
N PRO A 295 7.12 9.81 17.28
CA PRO A 295 8.24 10.16 18.14
C PRO A 295 8.78 11.56 17.83
N LEU A 296 8.71 12.03 16.58
CA LEU A 296 9.06 13.40 16.21
C LEU A 296 8.23 14.42 17.00
N ILE A 297 6.92 14.24 17.09
CA ILE A 297 6.01 15.07 17.90
C ILE A 297 6.41 15.03 19.38
N ILE A 298 6.63 13.83 19.94
CA ILE A 298 6.93 13.66 21.37
C ILE A 298 8.24 14.37 21.74
N ILE A 299 9.32 14.13 21.00
CA ILE A 299 10.64 14.70 21.33
C ILE A 299 10.72 16.19 21.05
N SER A 300 10.10 16.67 19.96
CA SER A 300 10.09 18.11 19.64
C SER A 300 9.32 18.89 20.69
N PHE A 301 8.15 18.38 21.14
CA PHE A 301 7.39 19.02 22.21
C PHE A 301 8.18 19.07 23.52
N LYS A 302 8.84 17.98 23.91
CA LYS A 302 9.69 17.96 25.11
C LYS A 302 10.84 18.95 25.02
N GLN A 303 11.44 19.12 23.84
CA GLN A 303 12.56 20.04 23.65
C GLN A 303 12.16 21.53 23.71
N LEU A 304 10.89 21.88 23.46
CA LEU A 304 10.41 23.26 23.49
C LEU A 304 10.72 23.98 24.80
N SER A 305 10.65 23.28 25.94
CA SER A 305 10.95 23.85 27.25
C SER A 305 12.39 24.38 27.34
N ASN A 306 13.31 23.80 26.56
CA ASN A 306 14.73 24.15 26.55
C ASN A 306 15.08 25.23 25.51
N LYS A 307 14.11 25.69 24.70
CA LYS A 307 14.34 26.61 23.56
C LYS A 307 13.29 27.74 23.54
N PRO A 308 13.37 28.73 24.45
CA PRO A 308 12.32 29.74 24.63
C PRO A 308 12.06 30.61 23.39
N LYS A 309 13.10 30.98 22.62
CA LYS A 309 12.95 31.74 21.36
C LYS A 309 12.11 30.98 20.35
N ILE A 310 12.41 29.70 20.12
CA ILE A 310 11.66 28.84 19.20
C ILE A 310 10.23 28.58 19.71
N LYS A 311 10.07 28.39 21.03
CA LYS A 311 8.76 28.26 21.68
C LYS A 311 7.87 29.47 21.41
N LYS A 312 8.41 30.70 21.40
CA LYS A 312 7.65 31.92 21.06
C LYS A 312 7.14 31.88 19.61
N TYR A 313 7.99 31.52 18.64
CA TYR A 313 7.57 31.41 17.24
C TYR A 313 6.53 30.32 17.03
N ILE A 314 6.74 29.13 17.59
CA ILE A 314 5.78 28.02 17.48
C ILE A 314 4.43 28.39 18.09
N THR A 315 4.41 29.06 19.25
CA THR A 315 3.14 29.52 19.87
C THR A 315 2.35 30.46 18.96
N SER A 316 3.03 31.30 18.16
CA SER A 316 2.38 32.20 17.20
C SER A 316 1.92 31.48 15.94
N LEU A 317 2.74 30.56 15.41
CA LEU A 317 2.52 29.91 14.12
C LEU A 317 1.62 28.66 14.18
N ILE A 318 1.37 28.12 15.36
CA ILE A 318 0.56 26.91 15.55
C ILE A 318 -0.88 27.09 15.07
N TYR A 319 -1.53 28.21 15.38
CA TYR A 319 -2.92 28.46 14.98
C TYR A 319 -3.06 28.73 13.48
N PRO A 320 -2.22 29.57 12.84
CA PRO A 320 -2.18 29.66 11.38
C PRO A 320 -1.93 28.30 10.70
N THR A 321 -1.08 27.46 11.29
CA THR A 321 -0.82 26.10 10.76
C THR A 321 -2.07 25.22 10.83
N ILE A 322 -2.75 25.19 11.98
CA ILE A 322 -4.01 24.45 12.14
C ILE A 322 -5.09 25.00 11.20
N PHE A 323 -5.18 26.32 11.05
CA PHE A 323 -6.11 26.96 10.12
C PHE A 323 -5.88 26.48 8.68
N LEU A 324 -4.64 26.47 8.18
CA LEU A 324 -4.31 25.94 6.86
C LEU A 324 -4.72 24.47 6.70
N ILE A 325 -4.52 23.66 7.74
CA ILE A 325 -4.95 22.25 7.74
C ILE A 325 -6.49 22.15 7.70
N LEU A 326 -7.21 22.94 8.48
CA LEU A 326 -8.68 22.95 8.46
C LEU A 326 -9.23 23.43 7.10
N VAL A 327 -8.63 24.46 6.50
CA VAL A 327 -8.96 24.88 5.12
C VAL A 327 -8.74 23.74 4.14
N SER A 328 -7.62 23.01 4.22
CA SER A 328 -7.37 21.86 3.37
C SER A 328 -8.43 20.75 3.54
N ARG A 329 -8.91 20.53 4.77
CA ARG A 329 -10.01 19.59 5.08
C ARG A 329 -11.33 20.04 4.47
N ILE A 330 -11.65 21.34 4.52
CA ILE A 330 -12.86 21.90 3.89
C ILE A 330 -12.82 21.68 2.37
N VAL A 331 -11.65 21.87 1.73
CA VAL A 331 -11.50 21.64 0.28
C VAL A 331 -11.80 20.17 -0.11
N LEU A 332 -11.50 19.23 0.78
CA LEU A 332 -11.77 17.81 0.61
C LEU A 332 -13.24 17.41 0.81
N LEU A 333 -14.10 18.31 1.28
CA LEU A 333 -15.54 18.02 1.44
C LEU A 333 -16.25 18.00 0.09
N GLY A 334 -16.99 16.92 -0.15
CA GLY A 334 -17.84 16.72 -1.31
C GLY A 334 -17.24 17.18 -2.65
N ASN A 335 -18.12 17.66 -3.53
CA ASN A 335 -17.78 18.10 -4.88
C ASN A 335 -17.59 19.63 -4.98
N ASN A 336 -17.52 20.34 -3.86
CA ASN A 336 -17.60 21.82 -3.79
C ASN A 336 -16.40 22.57 -4.40
N PHE A 337 -15.32 21.87 -4.74
CA PHE A 337 -14.08 22.46 -5.26
C PHE A 337 -13.56 21.63 -6.41
N GLU A 338 -12.90 22.30 -7.36
CA GLU A 338 -12.40 21.64 -8.56
C GLU A 338 -11.37 20.54 -8.25
N ARG A 339 -11.52 19.42 -8.95
CA ARG A 339 -10.64 18.25 -8.86
C ARG A 339 -9.19 18.53 -9.29
N LYS A 340 -8.94 19.61 -10.04
CA LYS A 340 -7.60 20.01 -10.49
C LYS A 340 -6.65 20.34 -9.34
N LEU A 341 -7.17 20.60 -8.14
CA LEU A 341 -6.36 20.63 -6.93
C LEU A 341 -5.77 19.23 -6.70
N GLY A 342 -4.45 19.08 -6.85
CA GLY A 342 -3.79 17.79 -6.94
C GLY A 342 -4.16 16.78 -5.83
N PHE A 343 -4.35 17.25 -4.60
CA PHE A 343 -4.74 16.40 -3.46
C PHE A 343 -6.23 15.98 -3.45
N LYS A 344 -7.12 16.68 -4.18
CA LYS A 344 -8.52 16.30 -4.39
C LYS A 344 -8.70 15.32 -5.55
N SER A 345 -7.70 15.20 -6.42
CA SER A 345 -7.77 14.39 -7.64
C SER A 345 -8.08 12.89 -7.44
N ASN A 346 -7.83 12.40 -6.21
CA ASN A 346 -8.04 11.01 -5.80
C ASN A 346 -9.36 10.74 -5.09
N PHE A 347 -10.18 11.78 -4.88
CA PHE A 347 -11.49 11.68 -4.26
C PHE A 347 -12.56 11.79 -5.36
N LEU A 348 -13.28 10.71 -5.62
CA LEU A 348 -14.27 10.63 -6.70
C LEU A 348 -15.69 10.58 -6.17
N ASP A 349 -16.60 11.29 -6.85
CA ASP A 349 -18.02 10.96 -6.78
C ASP A 349 -18.25 9.62 -7.48
N MET A 350 -18.27 8.57 -6.68
CA MET A 350 -18.31 7.20 -7.18
C MET A 350 -19.68 6.83 -7.72
N GLN A 351 -20.75 7.33 -7.09
CA GLN A 351 -22.11 6.96 -7.45
C GLN A 351 -22.47 7.54 -8.81
N SER A 352 -22.15 8.83 -9.03
CA SER A 352 -22.35 9.46 -10.34
C SER A 352 -21.53 8.74 -11.41
N TRP A 353 -20.25 8.50 -11.14
CA TRP A 353 -19.37 7.84 -12.10
C TRP A 353 -19.78 6.40 -12.42
N ALA A 354 -20.20 5.62 -11.43
CA ALA A 354 -20.65 4.25 -11.63
C ALA A 354 -21.98 4.19 -12.41
N ASN A 355 -22.91 5.12 -12.15
CA ASN A 355 -24.16 5.22 -12.90
C ASN A 355 -23.94 5.66 -14.36
N GLU A 356 -22.99 6.57 -14.61
CA GLU A 356 -22.55 6.93 -15.96
C GLU A 356 -21.97 5.72 -16.68
N LEU A 357 -21.12 4.94 -16.00
CA LEU A 357 -20.52 3.74 -16.59
C LEU A 357 -21.56 2.66 -16.91
N ASP A 358 -22.58 2.48 -16.07
CA ASP A 358 -23.72 1.60 -16.36
C ASP A 358 -24.44 2.02 -17.65
N SER A 359 -24.67 3.32 -17.80
CA SER A 359 -25.36 3.89 -18.97
C SER A 359 -24.53 3.66 -20.24
N VAL A 360 -23.21 3.84 -20.16
CA VAL A 360 -22.26 3.58 -21.26
C VAL A 360 -22.20 2.09 -21.60
N SER A 361 -22.26 1.21 -20.59
CA SER A 361 -22.21 -0.25 -20.78
C SER A 361 -23.50 -0.83 -21.39
N LYS A 362 -24.60 -0.05 -21.43
CA LYS A 362 -25.91 -0.48 -21.96
C LYS A 362 -26.42 -1.78 -21.32
N GLY A 363 -26.16 -1.97 -20.03
CA GLY A 363 -26.58 -3.16 -19.28
C GLY A 363 -25.72 -4.41 -19.50
N HIS A 364 -24.68 -4.35 -20.34
CA HIS A 364 -23.73 -5.44 -20.48
C HIS A 364 -22.74 -5.48 -19.31
N PRO A 365 -22.23 -6.67 -18.93
CA PRO A 365 -21.17 -6.78 -17.94
C PRO A 365 -19.96 -5.91 -18.27
N ILE A 366 -19.42 -5.21 -17.27
CA ILE A 366 -18.25 -4.35 -17.43
C ILE A 366 -17.00 -5.14 -17.06
N LEU A 367 -16.00 -5.11 -17.93
CA LEU A 367 -14.68 -5.69 -17.72
C LEU A 367 -13.67 -4.57 -17.47
N PHE A 368 -13.06 -4.56 -16.29
CA PHE A 368 -12.03 -3.57 -15.95
C PHE A 368 -10.66 -4.02 -16.43
N THR A 369 -10.03 -3.25 -17.35
CA THR A 369 -8.79 -3.70 -18.01
C THR A 369 -7.57 -2.82 -17.77
N ASN A 370 -7.64 -1.74 -16.98
CA ASN A 370 -6.49 -0.85 -16.81
C ASN A 370 -6.23 -0.48 -15.36
N LYS A 371 -6.90 0.55 -14.84
CA LYS A 371 -6.66 1.02 -13.48
C LYS A 371 -7.43 0.13 -12.49
N TYR A 372 -6.71 -0.50 -11.57
CA TYR A 372 -7.31 -1.27 -10.49
C TYR A 372 -8.20 -0.40 -9.59
N HIS A 373 -7.93 0.91 -9.52
CA HIS A 373 -8.78 1.89 -8.83
C HIS A 373 -10.19 1.98 -9.43
N ASP A 374 -10.33 1.91 -10.76
CA ASP A 374 -11.62 2.05 -11.42
C ASP A 374 -12.53 0.85 -11.05
N HIS A 375 -11.96 -0.35 -11.04
CA HIS A 375 -12.62 -1.57 -10.57
C HIS A 375 -13.07 -1.42 -9.11
N ALA A 376 -12.16 -1.00 -8.23
CA ALA A 376 -12.40 -0.92 -6.81
C ALA A 376 -13.50 0.10 -6.47
N VAL A 377 -13.42 1.29 -7.08
CA VAL A 377 -14.41 2.37 -6.90
C VAL A 377 -15.79 1.95 -7.41
N TYR A 378 -15.87 1.37 -8.61
CA TYR A 378 -17.15 0.93 -9.16
C TYR A 378 -17.76 -0.19 -8.30
N SER A 379 -16.94 -1.17 -7.91
CA SER A 379 -17.38 -2.31 -7.09
C SER A 379 -17.90 -1.85 -5.73
N PHE A 380 -17.23 -0.86 -5.10
CA PHE A 380 -17.71 -0.23 -3.87
C PHE A 380 -19.04 0.48 -4.09
N ALA A 381 -19.14 1.36 -5.09
CA ALA A 381 -20.36 2.14 -5.36
C ALA A 381 -21.59 1.25 -5.59
N LYS A 382 -21.41 0.10 -6.25
CA LYS A 382 -22.48 -0.87 -6.50
C LYS A 382 -22.66 -1.90 -5.39
N ASN A 383 -21.84 -1.86 -4.35
CA ASN A 383 -21.72 -2.88 -3.31
C ASN A 383 -21.66 -4.31 -3.88
N GLN A 384 -20.95 -4.49 -4.98
CA GLN A 384 -20.88 -5.74 -5.72
C GLN A 384 -19.49 -5.95 -6.27
N TRP A 385 -18.95 -7.14 -6.08
CA TRP A 385 -17.73 -7.55 -6.78
C TRP A 385 -17.96 -7.54 -8.29
N LYS A 386 -16.99 -7.04 -9.05
CA LYS A 386 -16.97 -7.11 -10.52
C LYS A 386 -15.71 -7.77 -11.01
N GLU A 387 -15.74 -8.27 -12.24
CA GLU A 387 -14.58 -8.96 -12.79
C GLU A 387 -13.60 -8.01 -13.46
N ALA A 388 -12.32 -8.36 -13.38
CA ALA A 388 -11.23 -7.59 -13.95
C ALA A 388 -10.29 -8.49 -14.73
N ALA A 389 -9.80 -7.98 -15.86
CA ALA A 389 -8.73 -8.56 -16.64
C ALA A 389 -7.71 -7.46 -16.93
N PRO A 390 -6.80 -7.15 -15.99
CA PRO A 390 -5.83 -6.08 -16.14
C PRO A 390 -5.03 -6.22 -17.43
N SER A 391 -4.73 -5.12 -18.10
CA SER A 391 -3.97 -5.14 -19.35
C SER A 391 -2.48 -5.41 -19.13
N TYR A 392 -1.83 -5.88 -20.17
CA TYR A 392 -0.36 -6.02 -20.22
C TYR A 392 0.36 -4.72 -19.84
N TYR A 393 -0.20 -3.58 -20.25
CA TYR A 393 0.37 -2.26 -20.02
C TYR A 393 -0.03 -1.65 -18.68
N SER A 394 -0.99 -2.23 -17.97
CA SER A 394 -1.39 -1.71 -16.67
C SER A 394 -0.41 -2.14 -15.59
N ARG A 395 -0.38 -1.37 -14.50
CA ARG A 395 0.36 -1.73 -13.30
C ARG A 395 -0.18 -3.03 -12.72
N PHE A 396 0.71 -3.92 -12.33
CA PHE A 396 0.36 -5.15 -11.62
C PHE A 396 -0.25 -4.81 -10.25
N SER A 397 -1.28 -5.57 -9.86
CA SER A 397 -2.10 -5.30 -8.67
C SER A 397 -2.64 -6.59 -8.06
N GLN A 398 -3.38 -6.48 -6.96
CA GLN A 398 -4.08 -7.61 -6.35
C GLN A 398 -5.10 -8.27 -7.30
N LEU A 399 -5.66 -7.51 -8.24
CA LEU A 399 -6.61 -8.05 -9.22
C LEU A 399 -5.97 -9.13 -10.12
N ASP A 400 -4.67 -9.04 -10.38
CA ASP A 400 -3.92 -10.04 -11.13
C ASP A 400 -3.82 -11.39 -10.37
N PHE A 401 -4.01 -11.40 -9.03
CA PHE A 401 -4.06 -12.65 -8.25
C PHE A 401 -5.44 -13.30 -8.28
N TYR A 402 -6.51 -12.50 -8.24
CA TYR A 402 -7.87 -13.05 -8.09
C TYR A 402 -8.37 -13.77 -9.34
N LYS A 403 -7.90 -13.40 -10.54
CA LYS A 403 -8.11 -14.19 -11.76
C LYS A 403 -9.60 -14.58 -11.99
N THR A 404 -10.49 -13.58 -12.00
CA THR A 404 -11.94 -13.82 -11.91
C THR A 404 -12.73 -13.61 -13.21
N ASP A 405 -12.09 -13.10 -14.26
CA ASP A 405 -12.69 -12.82 -15.57
C ASP A 405 -13.29 -14.05 -16.28
N SER A 406 -12.93 -15.27 -15.88
CA SER A 406 -13.49 -16.50 -16.43
C SER A 406 -15.02 -16.64 -16.28
N VAL A 407 -15.66 -15.88 -15.39
CA VAL A 407 -17.13 -15.80 -15.24
C VAL A 407 -17.81 -15.07 -16.41
N LEU A 408 -17.03 -14.30 -17.19
CA LEU A 408 -17.50 -13.54 -18.34
C LEU A 408 -17.32 -14.28 -19.67
N ASP A 409 -16.75 -15.49 -19.64
CA ASP A 409 -16.52 -16.34 -20.83
C ASP A 409 -17.82 -16.56 -21.62
N GLY A 410 -17.81 -16.24 -22.92
CA GLY A 410 -18.97 -16.36 -23.81
C GLY A 410 -19.94 -15.17 -23.81
N LYS A 411 -19.69 -14.13 -23.00
CA LYS A 411 -20.61 -12.99 -22.87
C LYS A 411 -20.14 -11.80 -23.69
N LYS A 412 -21.10 -10.98 -24.13
CA LYS A 412 -20.85 -9.63 -24.60
C LYS A 412 -20.51 -8.72 -23.42
N VAL A 413 -19.34 -8.10 -23.43
CA VAL A 413 -18.86 -7.25 -22.32
C VAL A 413 -18.43 -5.88 -22.80
N PHE A 414 -18.57 -4.87 -21.95
CA PHE A 414 -17.97 -3.55 -22.15
C PHE A 414 -16.62 -3.49 -21.43
N ALA A 415 -15.52 -3.45 -22.19
CA ALA A 415 -14.17 -3.41 -21.63
C ALA A 415 -13.69 -1.96 -21.45
N LEU A 416 -13.59 -1.52 -20.20
CA LEU A 416 -13.17 -0.17 -19.83
C LEU A 416 -11.67 0.02 -20.05
N SER A 417 -11.28 1.11 -20.71
CA SER A 417 -9.90 1.42 -21.15
C SER A 417 -9.34 0.47 -22.21
N TYR A 418 -10.20 -0.29 -22.88
CA TYR A 418 -9.86 -1.15 -24.00
C TYR A 418 -10.46 -0.60 -25.31
N GLY A 419 -9.66 -0.61 -26.39
CA GLY A 419 -10.04 -0.01 -27.68
C GLY A 419 -10.48 1.47 -27.58
N ASN A 420 -11.14 1.99 -28.60
CA ASN A 420 -11.53 3.40 -28.72
C ASN A 420 -12.97 3.59 -29.24
N ASP A 421 -13.79 2.54 -29.26
CA ASP A 421 -15.10 2.55 -29.93
C ASP A 421 -16.08 3.50 -29.24
N VAL A 422 -15.99 3.61 -27.91
CA VAL A 422 -16.76 4.56 -27.10
C VAL A 422 -15.78 5.46 -26.35
N LYS A 423 -15.94 6.77 -26.49
CA LYS A 423 -15.26 7.79 -25.69
C LYS A 423 -16.29 8.70 -25.06
N TRP A 424 -16.08 9.07 -23.81
CA TRP A 424 -16.94 10.03 -23.14
C TRP A 424 -16.17 10.84 -22.12
N LEU A 425 -16.65 12.06 -21.87
CA LEU A 425 -16.20 12.90 -20.77
C LEU A 425 -17.15 12.66 -19.59
N SER A 426 -16.64 12.11 -18.49
CA SER A 426 -17.44 11.95 -17.26
C SER A 426 -17.83 13.31 -16.69
N LYS A 427 -18.86 13.36 -15.84
CA LYS A 427 -19.22 14.61 -15.11
C LYS A 427 -18.06 15.15 -14.27
N ASN A 428 -17.11 14.29 -13.92
CA ASN A 428 -15.88 14.64 -13.21
C ASN A 428 -14.81 15.26 -14.14
N LYS A 429 -15.15 15.64 -15.38
CA LYS A 429 -14.26 16.20 -16.42
C LYS A 429 -13.05 15.30 -16.73
N VAL A 430 -13.20 13.98 -16.60
CA VAL A 430 -12.18 13.00 -16.99
C VAL A 430 -12.66 12.25 -18.21
N GLU A 431 -11.81 12.22 -19.23
CA GLU A 431 -12.05 11.45 -20.44
C GLU A 431 -11.83 9.97 -20.15
N HIS A 432 -12.81 9.17 -20.55
CA HIS A 432 -12.77 7.72 -20.48
C HIS A 432 -13.00 7.14 -21.87
N ARG A 433 -12.53 5.91 -22.05
CA ARG A 433 -12.71 5.15 -23.29
C ARG A 433 -12.99 3.69 -22.98
N GLY A 434 -13.65 3.00 -23.89
CA GLY A 434 -13.90 1.56 -23.81
C GLY A 434 -14.46 1.03 -25.13
N SER A 435 -14.56 -0.29 -25.23
CA SER A 435 -15.08 -0.97 -26.42
C SER A 435 -15.82 -2.23 -26.04
N PHE A 436 -16.78 -2.63 -26.87
CA PHE A 436 -17.52 -3.88 -26.67
C PHE A 436 -16.71 -5.07 -27.22
N ILE A 437 -16.73 -6.18 -26.50
CA ILE A 437 -16.22 -7.47 -26.94
C ILE A 437 -17.44 -8.39 -27.01
N GLU A 438 -17.82 -8.82 -28.21
CA GLU A 438 -19.08 -9.54 -28.46
C GLU A 438 -19.11 -10.94 -27.84
N ASP A 439 -18.00 -11.69 -27.92
CA ASP A 439 -17.85 -13.04 -27.39
C ASP A 439 -16.56 -13.11 -26.57
N TYR A 440 -16.59 -12.58 -25.33
CA TYR A 440 -15.40 -12.51 -24.50
C TYR A 440 -14.85 -13.90 -24.16
N TYR A 441 -13.56 -14.11 -24.42
CA TYR A 441 -12.90 -15.38 -24.20
C TYR A 441 -11.79 -15.24 -23.14
N SER A 442 -12.04 -15.82 -21.97
CA SER A 442 -11.09 -15.77 -20.86
C SER A 442 -10.03 -16.87 -21.00
N TYR A 443 -8.79 -16.44 -20.89
CA TYR A 443 -7.61 -17.33 -20.88
C TYR A 443 -7.10 -17.61 -19.47
N THR A 444 -7.85 -17.20 -18.45
CA THR A 444 -7.48 -17.36 -17.07
C THR A 444 -7.40 -18.83 -16.67
N GLY A 445 -6.37 -19.16 -15.88
CA GLY A 445 -6.00 -20.51 -15.47
C GLY A 445 -4.93 -21.18 -16.35
N LEU A 446 -4.48 -20.51 -17.42
CA LEU A 446 -3.24 -20.88 -18.09
C LEU A 446 -2.02 -20.41 -17.29
N GLU A 447 -1.04 -21.30 -17.13
CA GLU A 447 0.19 -21.03 -16.39
C GLU A 447 1.44 -21.42 -17.18
N ILE A 448 2.57 -20.81 -16.83
CA ILE A 448 3.88 -21.14 -17.39
C ILE A 448 4.78 -21.66 -16.26
N SER A 449 5.32 -22.86 -16.45
CA SER A 449 6.25 -23.53 -15.53
C SER A 449 7.54 -23.95 -16.24
N ASP A 450 8.48 -24.53 -15.50
CA ASP A 450 9.73 -25.13 -16.01
C ASP A 450 10.56 -24.23 -16.94
N ILE A 451 10.64 -22.94 -16.63
CA ILE A 451 11.33 -21.95 -17.45
C ILE A 451 12.85 -22.16 -17.36
N MET A 452 13.49 -22.38 -18.50
CA MET A 452 14.94 -22.53 -18.62
C MET A 452 15.48 -21.84 -19.88
N LEU A 453 16.66 -21.24 -19.79
CA LEU A 453 17.44 -20.85 -20.96
C LEU A 453 18.59 -21.83 -21.17
N LYS A 454 18.76 -22.29 -22.40
CA LYS A 454 19.87 -23.15 -22.83
C LYS A 454 20.59 -22.55 -24.02
N ASN A 455 21.91 -22.54 -24.01
CA ASN A 455 22.70 -22.27 -25.20
C ASN A 455 22.97 -23.58 -25.93
N ILE A 456 22.66 -23.62 -27.22
CA ILE A 456 22.91 -24.76 -28.11
C ILE A 456 23.43 -24.19 -29.42
N ASN A 457 24.62 -24.62 -29.87
CA ASN A 457 25.24 -24.19 -31.13
C ASN A 457 25.24 -22.66 -31.33
N SER A 458 25.71 -21.91 -30.32
CA SER A 458 25.77 -20.44 -30.30
C SER A 458 24.42 -19.71 -30.40
N LYS A 459 23.30 -20.42 -30.26
CA LYS A 459 21.95 -19.86 -30.18
C LYS A 459 21.36 -20.11 -28.80
N THR A 460 20.62 -19.13 -28.27
CA THR A 460 19.92 -19.28 -26.99
C THR A 460 18.49 -19.74 -27.24
N TYR A 461 18.05 -20.79 -26.53
CA TYR A 461 16.70 -21.31 -26.57
C TYR A 461 16.00 -21.12 -25.23
N LEU A 462 14.75 -20.64 -25.29
CA LEU A 462 13.84 -20.61 -24.16
C LEU A 462 13.00 -21.88 -24.14
N HIS A 463 13.17 -22.66 -23.08
CA HIS A 463 12.34 -23.80 -22.76
C HIS A 463 11.34 -23.38 -21.68
N PHE A 464 10.08 -23.76 -21.86
CA PHE A 464 9.04 -23.57 -20.85
C PHE A 464 7.90 -24.58 -21.08
N THR A 465 7.11 -24.82 -20.05
CA THR A 465 5.89 -25.63 -20.12
C THR A 465 4.69 -24.70 -20.02
N LEU A 466 3.77 -24.75 -20.99
CA LEU A 466 2.44 -24.16 -20.86
C LEU A 466 1.52 -25.21 -20.22
N GLU A 467 0.87 -24.85 -19.12
CA GLU A 467 -0.05 -25.71 -18.39
C GLU A 467 -1.45 -25.12 -18.42
N ASN A 468 -2.45 -25.94 -18.73
CA ASN A 468 -3.86 -25.58 -18.56
C ASN A 468 -4.40 -26.20 -17.28
N LYS A 469 -4.45 -25.42 -16.20
CA LYS A 469 -4.99 -25.88 -14.90
C LYS A 469 -6.51 -25.82 -14.79
N THR A 470 -7.19 -25.55 -15.90
CA THR A 470 -8.66 -25.45 -15.93
C THR A 470 -9.30 -26.76 -16.38
N ASN A 471 -10.57 -26.93 -15.99
CA ASN A 471 -11.40 -28.05 -16.44
C ASN A 471 -11.94 -27.87 -17.87
N LYS A 472 -11.57 -26.78 -18.57
CA LYS A 472 -12.01 -26.47 -19.93
C LYS A 472 -10.84 -26.53 -20.91
N ASN A 473 -11.12 -26.88 -22.16
CA ASN A 473 -10.13 -26.72 -23.23
C ASN A 473 -9.96 -25.23 -23.55
N ARG A 474 -8.73 -24.80 -23.85
CA ARG A 474 -8.43 -23.41 -24.21
C ARG A 474 -7.89 -23.32 -25.64
N LEU A 475 -8.60 -22.60 -26.49
CA LEU A 475 -8.16 -22.30 -27.85
C LEU A 475 -6.94 -21.38 -27.79
N PHE A 476 -5.98 -21.49 -28.70
CA PHE A 476 -4.89 -20.52 -28.83
C PHE A 476 -5.27 -19.30 -29.66
N TYR A 477 -6.32 -19.45 -30.47
CA TYR A 477 -6.89 -18.42 -31.32
C TYR A 477 -8.41 -18.55 -31.25
N LYS A 478 -9.09 -17.51 -30.76
CA LYS A 478 -10.56 -17.43 -30.76
C LYS A 478 -11.05 -16.60 -31.94
N ASP A 479 -10.48 -15.41 -32.14
CA ASP A 479 -10.77 -14.51 -33.25
C ASP A 479 -9.58 -13.56 -33.53
N SER A 480 -9.77 -12.59 -34.43
CA SER A 480 -8.73 -11.64 -34.84
C SER A 480 -8.20 -10.75 -33.70
N LYS A 481 -8.97 -10.53 -32.64
CA LYS A 481 -8.61 -9.71 -31.46
C LYS A 481 -8.20 -10.57 -30.26
N GLN A 482 -8.70 -11.79 -30.14
CA GLN A 482 -8.55 -12.68 -28.98
C GLN A 482 -7.58 -13.84 -29.25
N LYS A 483 -6.31 -13.47 -29.49
CA LYS A 483 -5.20 -14.41 -29.74
C LYS A 483 -4.30 -14.55 -28.52
N LEU A 484 -3.99 -15.79 -28.13
CA LEU A 484 -3.03 -16.07 -27.07
C LEU A 484 -1.61 -15.76 -27.55
N LYS A 485 -0.93 -14.87 -26.82
CA LYS A 485 0.43 -14.43 -27.11
C LYS A 485 1.32 -14.50 -25.89
N LEU A 486 2.57 -14.88 -26.13
CA LEU A 486 3.66 -14.83 -25.16
C LEU A 486 4.53 -13.61 -25.47
N HIS A 487 4.65 -12.71 -24.50
CA HIS A 487 5.62 -11.62 -24.51
C HIS A 487 6.82 -12.05 -23.68
N ILE A 488 7.99 -12.01 -24.29
CA ILE A 488 9.25 -12.39 -23.67
C ILE A 488 10.12 -11.14 -23.65
N LYS A 489 10.47 -10.65 -22.47
CA LYS A 489 11.43 -9.56 -22.31
C LYS A 489 12.70 -10.09 -21.65
N ILE A 490 13.82 -9.97 -22.35
CA ILE A 490 15.13 -10.40 -21.89
C ILE A 490 16.05 -9.19 -21.94
N ASN A 491 16.38 -8.65 -20.76
CA ASN A 491 16.97 -7.30 -20.62
C ASN A 491 16.11 -6.26 -21.37
N ASP A 492 16.68 -5.61 -22.40
CA ASP A 492 16.00 -4.59 -23.21
C ASP A 492 15.41 -5.14 -24.52
N CYS A 493 15.56 -6.44 -24.80
CA CYS A 493 15.00 -7.07 -25.99
C CYS A 493 13.61 -7.64 -25.71
N GLU A 494 12.65 -7.37 -26.58
CA GLU A 494 11.28 -7.88 -26.50
C GLU A 494 10.97 -8.77 -27.70
N PHE A 495 10.46 -9.97 -27.43
CA PHE A 495 10.00 -10.94 -28.42
C PHE A 495 8.52 -11.25 -28.19
N LYS A 496 7.77 -11.44 -29.27
CA LYS A 496 6.33 -11.74 -29.22
C LYS A 496 6.04 -12.94 -30.10
N HIS A 497 5.42 -13.96 -29.51
CA HIS A 497 5.02 -15.16 -30.24
C HIS A 497 3.54 -15.44 -30.01
N TYR A 498 2.82 -15.84 -31.05
CA TYR A 498 1.45 -16.32 -30.93
C TYR A 498 1.41 -17.83 -30.86
N PHE A 499 0.62 -18.38 -29.93
CA PHE A 499 0.59 -19.83 -29.71
C PHE A 499 0.05 -20.61 -30.92
N PHE A 500 -0.81 -20.02 -31.73
CA PHE A 500 -1.29 -20.64 -32.97
C PHE A 500 -0.22 -20.71 -34.08
N GLU A 501 0.88 -19.94 -33.97
CA GLU A 501 2.00 -19.96 -34.93
C GLU A 501 3.10 -20.94 -34.50
N ILE A 502 3.30 -21.09 -33.18
CA ILE A 502 4.39 -21.90 -32.61
C ILE A 502 3.94 -23.29 -32.14
N SER A 503 2.66 -23.62 -32.27
CA SER A 503 2.09 -24.90 -31.85
C SER A 503 1.42 -25.62 -33.00
N GLU A 504 1.63 -26.93 -33.08
CA GLU A 504 0.92 -27.81 -34.02
C GLU A 504 -0.57 -27.97 -33.65
N LYS A 505 -0.93 -27.67 -32.40
CA LYS A 505 -2.31 -27.72 -31.91
C LYS A 505 -2.95 -26.33 -31.99
N ASN A 506 -4.25 -26.29 -32.24
CA ASN A 506 -5.05 -25.05 -32.16
C ASN A 506 -5.60 -24.77 -30.75
N LYS A 507 -5.45 -25.71 -29.82
CA LYS A 507 -5.95 -25.64 -28.44
C LYS A 507 -5.09 -26.47 -27.49
N ILE A 508 -5.11 -26.10 -26.22
CA ILE A 508 -4.61 -26.90 -25.09
C ILE A 508 -5.81 -27.55 -24.36
N LEU A 509 -5.76 -28.86 -24.14
CA LEU A 509 -6.81 -29.61 -23.48
C LEU A 509 -6.83 -29.31 -21.96
N LYS A 510 -7.94 -29.62 -21.31
CA LYS A 510 -8.06 -29.54 -19.85
C LYS A 510 -6.94 -30.35 -19.17
N ASN A 511 -6.29 -29.77 -18.16
CA ASN A 511 -5.19 -30.40 -17.40
C ASN A 511 -3.99 -30.84 -18.25
N GLU A 512 -3.87 -30.38 -19.49
CA GLU A 512 -2.74 -30.70 -20.36
C GLU A 512 -1.53 -29.81 -20.06
N LYS A 513 -0.33 -30.37 -20.28
CA LYS A 513 0.94 -29.66 -20.25
C LYS A 513 1.65 -29.82 -21.58
N ILE A 514 2.03 -28.70 -22.21
CA ILE A 514 2.75 -28.69 -23.49
C ILE A 514 4.09 -28.01 -23.30
N LYS A 515 5.17 -28.69 -23.70
CA LYS A 515 6.53 -28.16 -23.65
C LYS A 515 6.85 -27.41 -24.93
N TYR A 516 7.39 -26.20 -24.81
CA TYR A 516 7.82 -25.37 -25.92
C TYR A 516 9.33 -25.15 -25.88
N LYS A 517 9.92 -25.03 -27.07
CA LYS A 517 11.31 -24.63 -27.30
C LYS A 517 11.31 -23.49 -28.32
N LEU A 518 11.60 -22.28 -27.87
CA LEU A 518 11.65 -21.09 -28.73
C LEU A 518 13.09 -20.62 -28.92
N LEU A 519 13.44 -20.30 -30.16
CA LEU A 519 14.72 -19.67 -30.48
C LEU A 519 14.66 -18.19 -30.07
N ILE A 520 15.69 -17.73 -29.37
CA ILE A 520 15.94 -16.33 -29.07
C ILE A 520 17.12 -15.91 -29.93
N ASP A 521 16.92 -15.01 -30.90
CA ASP A 521 17.92 -14.59 -31.91
C ASP A 521 19.08 -13.73 -31.35
N LYS A 522 19.46 -13.94 -30.08
CA LYS A 522 20.64 -13.37 -29.44
C LYS A 522 21.25 -14.39 -28.48
N GLN A 523 22.57 -14.53 -28.53
CA GLN A 523 23.31 -15.31 -27.56
C GLN A 523 23.51 -14.52 -26.27
N TYR A 524 23.14 -15.11 -25.15
CA TYR A 524 23.39 -14.54 -23.82
C TYR A 524 24.48 -15.36 -23.12
N LYS A 525 25.39 -14.69 -22.40
CA LYS A 525 26.52 -15.31 -21.69
C LYS A 525 26.40 -15.29 -20.15
N ASN A 526 25.53 -14.43 -19.60
CA ASN A 526 25.44 -14.17 -18.15
C ASN A 526 24.04 -14.43 -17.60
N LYS A 527 23.86 -14.41 -16.27
CA LYS A 527 22.53 -14.38 -15.64
C LYS A 527 21.68 -13.29 -16.28
N VAL A 528 20.53 -13.66 -16.84
CA VAL A 528 19.62 -12.73 -17.49
C VAL A 528 18.32 -12.63 -16.70
N LYS A 529 17.77 -11.41 -16.66
CA LYS A 529 16.42 -11.20 -16.14
C LYS A 529 15.44 -11.43 -17.30
N ILE A 530 14.54 -12.39 -17.12
CA ILE A 530 13.48 -12.70 -18.08
C ILE A 530 12.14 -12.34 -17.46
N ASN A 531 11.36 -11.55 -18.19
CA ASN A 531 9.95 -11.36 -17.92
C ASN A 531 9.14 -12.08 -18.99
N LEU A 532 8.40 -13.11 -18.60
CA LEU A 532 7.43 -13.78 -19.45
C LEU A 532 6.04 -13.27 -19.09
N THR A 533 5.30 -12.78 -20.06
CA THR A 533 3.91 -12.38 -19.85
C THR A 533 3.02 -13.05 -20.87
N LEU A 534 2.11 -13.87 -20.36
CA LEU A 534 1.04 -14.45 -21.15
C LEU A 534 -0.09 -13.42 -21.24
N ALA A 535 -0.52 -13.11 -22.44
CA ALA A 535 -1.58 -12.13 -22.67
C ALA A 535 -2.49 -12.57 -23.81
N SER A 536 -3.72 -12.07 -23.81
CA SER A 536 -4.64 -12.15 -24.95
C SER A 536 -5.41 -10.85 -25.04
N ASN A 537 -5.65 -10.35 -26.24
CA ASN A 537 -6.34 -9.08 -26.44
C ASN A 537 -5.70 -7.89 -25.68
N SER A 538 -4.38 -7.94 -25.48
CA SER A 538 -3.63 -7.01 -24.60
C SER A 538 -4.05 -7.03 -23.13
N LEU A 539 -4.87 -7.99 -22.72
CA LEU A 539 -5.19 -8.36 -21.34
C LEU A 539 -4.14 -9.34 -20.84
N ARG A 540 -3.57 -9.07 -19.67
CA ARG A 540 -2.58 -9.92 -19.02
C ARG A 540 -3.30 -11.09 -18.37
N ILE A 541 -2.81 -12.29 -18.64
CA ILE A 541 -3.29 -13.55 -18.06
C ILE A 541 -2.36 -13.95 -16.91
N LEU A 542 -1.06 -13.82 -17.14
CA LEU A 542 -0.01 -14.19 -16.22
C LEU A 542 1.22 -13.34 -16.51
N SER A 543 1.92 -12.89 -15.48
CA SER A 543 3.24 -12.27 -15.62
C SER A 543 4.21 -12.93 -14.64
N ILE A 544 5.35 -13.38 -15.15
CA ILE A 544 6.41 -14.03 -14.39
C ILE A 544 7.70 -13.25 -14.64
N ASN A 545 8.32 -12.78 -13.56
CA ASN A 545 9.63 -12.15 -13.58
C ASN A 545 10.61 -13.06 -12.84
N LYS A 546 11.62 -13.59 -13.54
CA LYS A 546 12.63 -14.47 -12.97
C LYS A 546 14.03 -14.07 -13.43
N LYS A 547 15.00 -14.12 -12.51
CA LYS A 547 16.42 -14.15 -12.86
C LYS A 547 16.82 -15.60 -13.13
N ILE A 548 17.28 -15.89 -14.34
CA ILE A 548 17.64 -17.24 -14.77
C ILE A 548 19.13 -17.25 -15.12
N SER A 549 19.87 -18.20 -14.53
CA SER A 549 21.22 -18.54 -14.99
C SER A 549 21.10 -19.44 -16.22
N LEU A 550 21.82 -19.09 -17.28
CA LEU A 550 21.96 -19.97 -18.44
C LEU A 550 22.64 -21.27 -18.00
N LYS A 551 22.13 -22.40 -18.51
CA LYS A 551 22.89 -23.65 -18.51
C LYS A 551 23.50 -23.78 -19.89
N ASP A 552 24.83 -23.69 -19.97
CA ASP A 552 25.53 -24.09 -21.18
C ASP A 552 25.45 -25.60 -21.29
N VAL A 553 24.85 -26.07 -22.38
CA VAL A 553 24.92 -27.48 -22.76
C VAL A 553 25.92 -27.51 -23.90
N ASN A 554 27.20 -27.68 -23.54
CA ASN A 554 28.16 -28.20 -24.50
C ASN A 554 27.74 -29.65 -24.75
N ASN A 555 27.50 -30.00 -26.01
CA ASN A 555 27.10 -31.35 -26.42
C ASN A 555 27.98 -32.42 -25.78
#